data_AF-A0A8C7YGX9-F1
#
_entry.id   AF-A0A8C7YGX9-F1
#
_cell.length_a   1.000
_cell.length_b   1.000
_cell.length_c   1.000
_cell.angle_alpha   90.00
_cell.angle_beta   90.00
_cell.angle_gamma   90.00
#
_symmetry.space_group_name_H-M   'P 1'
#
loop_
_entity.id
_entity.type
_entity.pdbx_description
1 polymer ?
#
loop_
_entity_poly.entity_id
_entity_poly.type
_entity_poly.pdbx_seq_one_letter_code
_entity_poly.pdbx_strand_id
1 'polypeptide(L)'
;MLTLWRLFSCTLGLRSSHRHSCIHVCSLQARLVSLYFDTKSYQEALQLGSQLLQELKKMDDKALLVEVQLLESKTYHALSNLPKARAALTSARTTANAIYCPPKLQAALDMQSGIIHAAEEKDWKTAYSYFFEAFEGYDSIDSPKAITALKYMLLCKIMLNVPDEVQSLISGKLALRYAGRQTESLKCVAQASKKRSLADFEETLTEYKTELRDDTIISTHLTKLYDKLLEQNLIRVIEPFSRVQIAHISSLIHLPKGDVERKLSQMILDKKFHGILDQGEGVLIVFDEPAVDKTYETALETIQNMSKVVDSLYNKAKKLT
;
A
#
# COMPACT_ATOMS: atom_id res chain seq x y z
N MET A 1 -40.87 -12.37 16.56
CA MET A 1 -40.78 -11.75 17.91
C MET A 1 -40.00 -10.44 17.96
N LEU A 2 -38.99 -10.19 17.11
CA LEU A 2 -38.26 -8.90 17.08
C LEU A 2 -39.05 -7.70 16.50
N THR A 3 -40.04 -7.95 15.64
CA THR A 3 -40.83 -6.88 15.00
C THR A 3 -41.91 -6.28 15.90
N LEU A 4 -42.49 -7.08 16.81
CA LEU A 4 -43.50 -6.62 17.76
C LEU A 4 -42.91 -5.73 18.89
N TRP A 5 -41.62 -5.90 19.20
CA TRP A 5 -40.94 -5.07 20.21
C TRP A 5 -40.68 -3.62 19.74
N ARG A 6 -40.55 -3.41 18.42
CA ARG A 6 -40.33 -2.09 17.81
C ARG A 6 -41.56 -1.19 17.83
N LEU A 7 -42.77 -1.74 17.76
CA LEU A 7 -44.01 -0.97 17.68
C LEU A 7 -44.57 -0.58 19.06
N PHE A 8 -44.38 -1.39 20.10
CA PHE A 8 -44.90 -1.09 21.44
C PHE A 8 -44.05 -0.09 22.24
N SER A 9 -42.84 0.24 21.76
CA SER A 9 -41.87 1.10 22.47
C SER A 9 -42.01 2.60 22.21
N CYS A 10 -42.95 3.03 21.35
CA CYS A 10 -43.00 4.42 20.87
C CYS A 10 -43.93 5.35 21.70
N THR A 11 -44.77 4.82 22.59
CA THR A 11 -45.85 5.60 23.22
C THR A 11 -45.66 5.98 24.70
N LEU A 12 -44.67 5.44 25.44
CA LEU A 12 -44.46 5.82 26.84
C LEU A 12 -43.00 6.18 27.12
N GLY A 13 -42.72 7.47 27.34
CA GLY A 13 -41.86 8.01 28.42
C GLY A 13 -40.46 7.47 28.73
N LEU A 14 -39.89 6.52 27.98
CA LEU A 14 -38.65 5.78 28.31
C LEU A 14 -37.47 6.13 27.38
N ARG A 15 -37.35 7.40 26.99
CA ARG A 15 -36.36 7.87 26.00
C ARG A 15 -34.88 7.81 26.48
N SER A 16 -34.64 7.66 27.78
CA SER A 16 -33.29 7.54 28.37
C SER A 16 -32.85 6.07 28.48
N SER A 17 -33.70 5.19 29.03
CA SER A 17 -33.38 3.77 29.22
C SER A 17 -33.24 2.99 27.90
N HIS A 18 -34.04 3.35 26.88
CA HIS A 18 -33.92 2.76 25.53
C HIS A 18 -32.68 3.22 24.78
N ARG A 19 -32.20 4.46 25.00
CA ARG A 19 -30.93 4.93 24.39
C ARG A 19 -29.74 4.15 24.94
N HIS A 20 -29.70 3.92 26.25
CA HIS A 20 -28.63 3.15 26.87
C HIS A 20 -28.64 1.70 26.40
N SER A 21 -29.82 1.07 26.35
CA SER A 21 -29.97 -0.29 25.81
C SER A 21 -29.54 -0.40 24.35
N CYS A 22 -29.89 0.60 23.52
CA CYS A 22 -29.49 0.67 22.12
C CYS A 22 -27.97 0.84 21.95
N ILE A 23 -27.33 1.70 22.76
CA ILE A 23 -25.86 1.90 22.75
C ILE A 23 -25.13 0.60 23.09
N HIS A 24 -25.61 -0.16 24.08
CA HIS A 24 -25.02 -1.45 24.42
C HIS A 24 -25.17 -2.48 23.29
N VAL A 25 -26.30 -2.50 22.59
CA VAL A 25 -26.50 -3.36 21.41
C VAL A 25 -25.54 -2.96 20.29
N CYS A 26 -25.40 -1.66 20.00
CA CYS A 26 -24.47 -1.16 18.99
C CYS A 26 -23.01 -1.47 19.34
N SER A 27 -22.63 -1.41 20.63
CA SER A 27 -21.29 -1.77 21.11
C SER A 27 -21.01 -3.27 20.92
N LEU A 28 -21.98 -4.13 21.22
CA LEU A 28 -21.88 -5.58 20.96
C LEU A 28 -21.77 -5.88 19.47
N GLN A 29 -22.54 -5.17 18.64
CA GLN A 29 -22.46 -5.28 17.18
C GLN A 29 -21.11 -4.82 16.65
N ALA A 30 -20.55 -3.71 17.14
CA ALA A 30 -19.19 -3.27 16.77
C ALA A 30 -18.13 -4.32 17.14
N ARG A 31 -18.26 -4.94 18.33
CA ARG A 31 -17.40 -6.05 18.75
C ARG A 31 -17.54 -7.26 17.82
N LEU A 32 -18.74 -7.56 17.36
CA LEU A 32 -19.02 -8.62 16.40
C LEU A 32 -18.41 -8.31 15.01
N VAL A 33 -18.46 -7.07 14.53
CA VAL A 33 -17.74 -6.66 13.31
C VAL A 33 -16.23 -6.91 13.46
N SER A 34 -15.65 -6.55 14.60
CA SER A 34 -14.23 -6.83 14.88
C SER A 34 -13.93 -8.33 14.84
N LEU A 35 -14.81 -9.15 15.42
CA LEU A 35 -14.65 -10.61 15.37
C LEU A 35 -14.71 -11.14 13.94
N TYR A 36 -15.66 -10.68 13.13
CA TYR A 36 -15.74 -11.06 11.71
C TYR A 36 -14.52 -10.63 10.90
N PHE A 37 -13.94 -9.48 11.23
CA PHE A 37 -12.67 -9.06 10.64
C PHE A 37 -11.53 -10.02 11.01
N ASP A 38 -11.43 -10.40 12.29
CA ASP A 38 -10.41 -11.33 12.78
C ASP A 38 -10.57 -12.75 12.17
N THR A 39 -11.80 -13.20 11.94
CA THR A 39 -12.10 -14.48 11.25
C THR A 39 -12.01 -14.39 9.72
N LYS A 40 -11.66 -13.23 9.16
CA LYS A 40 -11.59 -12.96 7.71
C LYS A 40 -12.93 -13.08 6.96
N SER A 41 -14.06 -12.99 7.68
CA SER A 41 -15.42 -12.96 7.11
C SER A 41 -15.80 -11.55 6.66
N TYR A 42 -15.07 -11.00 5.67
CA TYR A 42 -15.19 -9.58 5.31
C TYR A 42 -16.55 -9.17 4.74
N GLN A 43 -17.26 -10.06 4.05
CA GLN A 43 -18.58 -9.75 3.48
C GLN A 43 -19.65 -9.56 4.57
N GLU A 44 -19.66 -10.45 5.57
CA GLU A 44 -20.57 -10.36 6.72
C GLU A 44 -20.24 -9.13 7.59
N ALA A 45 -18.94 -8.85 7.78
CA ALA A 45 -18.47 -7.65 8.48
C ALA A 45 -18.97 -6.36 7.81
N LEU A 46 -18.93 -6.28 6.47
CA LEU A 46 -19.42 -5.12 5.72
C LEU A 46 -20.94 -4.98 5.75
N GLN A 47 -21.67 -6.09 5.64
CA GLN A 47 -23.13 -6.07 5.75
C GLN A 47 -23.56 -5.54 7.11
N LEU A 48 -23.00 -6.09 8.19
CA LEU A 48 -23.34 -5.68 9.56
C LEU A 48 -22.83 -4.25 9.85
N GLY A 49 -21.64 -3.90 9.38
CA GLY A 49 -21.07 -2.54 9.50
C GLY A 49 -21.92 -1.48 8.80
N SER A 50 -22.40 -1.75 7.58
CA SER A 50 -23.25 -0.80 6.85
C SER A 50 -24.60 -0.55 7.51
N GLN A 51 -25.21 -1.59 8.09
CA GLN A 51 -26.43 -1.47 8.89
C GLN A 51 -26.18 -0.65 10.17
N LEU A 52 -25.10 -0.97 10.89
CA LEU A 52 -24.70 -0.29 12.11
C LEU A 52 -24.40 1.19 11.87
N LEU A 53 -23.75 1.56 10.76
CA LEU A 53 -23.48 2.95 10.40
C LEU A 53 -24.76 3.77 10.16
N GLN A 54 -25.81 3.16 9.60
CA GLN A 54 -27.10 3.85 9.41
C GLN A 54 -27.80 4.11 10.75
N GLU A 55 -27.67 3.18 11.70
CA GLU A 55 -28.23 3.32 13.05
C GLU A 55 -27.41 4.32 13.89
N LEU A 56 -26.08 4.23 13.84
CA LEU A 56 -25.17 5.13 14.56
C LEU A 56 -25.25 6.57 14.07
N LYS A 57 -25.53 6.84 12.79
CA LYS A 57 -25.77 8.21 12.30
C LYS A 57 -27.01 8.88 12.91
N LYS A 58 -27.97 8.09 13.42
CA LYS A 58 -29.16 8.59 14.11
C LYS A 58 -28.91 8.81 15.62
N MET A 59 -27.79 8.29 16.12
CA MET A 59 -27.35 8.39 17.50
C MET A 59 -26.22 9.42 17.60
N ASP A 60 -26.08 10.13 18.73
CA ASP A 60 -25.04 11.17 18.89
C ASP A 60 -23.73 10.62 19.50
N ASP A 61 -23.58 9.29 19.55
CA ASP A 61 -22.33 8.66 19.99
C ASP A 61 -21.31 8.62 18.85
N LYS A 62 -20.59 9.72 18.73
CA LYS A 62 -19.58 9.93 17.68
C LYS A 62 -18.31 9.08 17.90
N ALA A 63 -18.00 8.68 19.13
CA ALA A 63 -16.81 7.87 19.41
C ALA A 63 -16.97 6.45 18.86
N LEU A 64 -18.13 5.82 19.11
CA LEU A 64 -18.46 4.51 18.55
C LEU A 64 -18.59 4.57 17.02
N LEU A 65 -19.11 5.68 16.48
CA LEU A 65 -19.20 5.89 15.03
C LEU A 65 -17.81 5.86 14.37
N VAL A 66 -16.81 6.55 14.94
CA VAL A 66 -15.43 6.53 14.43
C VAL A 66 -14.82 5.13 14.47
N GLU A 67 -15.07 4.36 15.54
CA GLU A 67 -14.56 2.99 15.66
C GLU A 67 -15.11 2.07 14.54
N VAL A 68 -16.40 2.18 14.23
CA VAL A 68 -17.04 1.40 13.17
C VAL A 68 -16.58 1.86 11.78
N GLN A 69 -16.44 3.16 11.54
CA GLN A 69 -15.89 3.69 10.27
C GLN A 69 -14.43 3.26 10.05
N LEU A 70 -13.63 3.18 11.13
CA LEU A 70 -12.27 2.67 11.08
C LEU A 70 -12.23 1.17 10.75
N LEU A 71 -13.11 0.37 11.35
CA LEU A 71 -13.27 -1.05 11.00
C LEU A 71 -13.70 -1.24 9.55
N GLU A 72 -14.64 -0.43 9.07
CA GLU A 72 -15.06 -0.41 7.67
C GLU A 72 -13.87 -0.13 6.73
N SER A 73 -13.07 0.90 7.03
CA SER A 73 -11.84 1.21 6.28
C SER A 73 -10.87 0.02 6.24
N LYS A 74 -10.66 -0.67 7.36
CA LYS A 74 -9.80 -1.87 7.45
C LYS A 74 -10.33 -3.03 6.64
N THR A 75 -11.64 -3.29 6.68
CA THR A 75 -12.27 -4.37 5.91
C THR A 75 -12.18 -4.10 4.41
N TYR A 76 -12.40 -2.87 3.94
CA TYR A 76 -12.21 -2.52 2.53
C TYR A 76 -10.76 -2.61 2.09
N HIS A 77 -9.81 -2.24 2.96
CA HIS A 77 -8.39 -2.42 2.69
C HIS A 77 -8.02 -3.90 2.55
N ALA A 78 -8.53 -4.78 3.43
CA ALA A 78 -8.32 -6.21 3.33
C ALA A 78 -8.91 -6.81 2.03
N LEU A 79 -9.99 -6.25 1.51
CA LEU A 79 -10.56 -6.59 0.21
C LEU A 79 -9.87 -5.90 -0.98
N SER A 80 -8.78 -5.17 -0.75
CA SER A 80 -8.04 -4.40 -1.76
C SER A 80 -8.87 -3.31 -2.47
N ASN A 81 -9.97 -2.85 -1.85
CA ASN A 81 -10.77 -1.74 -2.35
C ASN A 81 -10.29 -0.41 -1.73
N LEU A 82 -9.19 0.12 -2.28
CA LEU A 82 -8.53 1.34 -1.77
C LEU A 82 -9.42 2.59 -1.81
N PRO A 83 -10.18 2.88 -2.89
CA PRO A 83 -11.00 4.09 -2.95
C PRO A 83 -12.08 4.14 -1.86
N LYS A 84 -12.74 3.00 -1.58
CA LYS A 84 -13.74 2.91 -0.51
C LYS A 84 -13.10 2.94 0.88
N ALA A 85 -11.95 2.28 1.07
CA ALA A 85 -11.22 2.33 2.32
C ALA A 85 -10.82 3.76 2.70
N ARG A 86 -10.36 4.55 1.70
CA ARG A 86 -10.03 5.97 1.85
C ARG A 86 -11.26 6.81 2.16
N ALA A 87 -12.36 6.62 1.43
CA ALA A 87 -13.60 7.35 1.67
C ALA A 87 -14.12 7.14 3.11
N ALA A 88 -14.09 5.89 3.59
CA ALA A 88 -14.45 5.55 4.97
C ALA A 88 -13.51 6.20 5.99
N LEU A 89 -12.19 6.21 5.73
CA LEU A 89 -11.21 6.86 6.59
C LEU A 89 -11.37 8.38 6.64
N THR A 90 -11.62 9.04 5.50
CA THR A 90 -11.88 10.48 5.45
C THR A 90 -13.11 10.82 6.29
N SER A 91 -14.18 10.02 6.18
CA SER A 91 -15.37 10.16 7.02
C SER A 91 -15.03 9.98 8.50
N ALA A 92 -14.21 8.99 8.85
CA ALA A 92 -13.77 8.75 10.22
C ALA A 92 -12.99 9.92 10.80
N ARG A 93 -12.07 10.53 10.03
CA ARG A 93 -11.29 11.70 10.45
C ARG A 93 -12.17 12.94 10.62
N THR A 94 -13.14 13.18 9.75
CA THR A 94 -14.08 14.30 9.91
C THR A 94 -14.90 14.15 11.19
N THR A 95 -15.37 12.94 11.49
CA THR A 95 -16.09 12.67 12.75
C THR A 95 -15.17 12.75 13.95
N ALA A 96 -13.92 12.29 13.84
CA ALA A 96 -12.91 12.37 14.89
C ALA A 96 -12.57 13.82 15.26
N ASN A 97 -12.44 14.72 14.29
CA ASN A 97 -12.17 16.15 14.54
C ASN A 97 -13.32 16.86 15.26
N ALA A 98 -14.54 16.33 15.16
CA ALA A 98 -15.71 16.90 15.84
C ALA A 98 -15.80 16.50 17.32
N ILE A 99 -14.90 15.64 17.80
CA ILE A 99 -14.83 15.15 19.19
C ILE A 99 -13.40 15.16 19.70
N TYR A 100 -13.23 15.10 21.02
CA TYR A 100 -11.94 14.77 21.60
C TYR A 100 -11.78 13.24 21.58
N CYS A 101 -11.04 12.73 20.59
CA CYS A 101 -10.82 11.29 20.45
C CYS A 101 -9.87 10.76 21.54
N PRO A 102 -10.15 9.56 22.10
CA PRO A 102 -9.20 8.93 23.00
C PRO A 102 -7.88 8.63 22.26
N PRO A 103 -6.71 8.80 22.89
CA PRO A 103 -5.40 8.64 22.25
C PRO A 103 -5.21 7.32 21.50
N LYS A 104 -5.78 6.21 22.02
CA LYS A 104 -5.76 4.90 21.37
C LYS A 104 -6.51 4.87 20.03
N LEU A 105 -7.63 5.57 19.92
CA LEU A 105 -8.43 5.63 18.69
C LEU A 105 -7.79 6.57 17.67
N GLN A 106 -7.25 7.69 18.14
CA GLN A 106 -6.46 8.62 17.32
C GLN A 106 -5.26 7.91 16.67
N ALA A 107 -4.44 7.23 17.47
CA ALA A 107 -3.30 6.45 16.97
C ALA A 107 -3.73 5.33 15.99
N ALA A 108 -4.95 4.80 16.12
CA ALA A 108 -5.47 3.80 15.19
C ALA A 108 -5.94 4.40 13.85
N LEU A 109 -6.45 5.64 13.86
CA LEU A 109 -6.76 6.41 12.65
C LEU A 109 -5.48 6.80 11.91
N ASP A 110 -4.46 7.24 12.62
CA ASP A 110 -3.18 7.64 12.03
C ASP A 110 -2.45 6.43 11.45
N MET A 111 -2.45 5.29 12.15
CA MET A 111 -1.95 4.01 11.62
C MET A 111 -2.66 3.61 10.32
N GLN A 112 -4.00 3.70 10.27
CA GLN A 112 -4.76 3.37 9.06
C GLN A 112 -4.49 4.37 7.93
N SER A 113 -4.30 5.65 8.26
CA SER A 113 -3.92 6.69 7.29
C SER A 113 -2.57 6.35 6.65
N GLY A 114 -1.57 6.01 7.45
CA GLY A 114 -0.26 5.59 6.96
C GLY A 114 -0.34 4.37 6.03
N ILE A 115 -1.15 3.36 6.36
CA ILE A 115 -1.33 2.16 5.54
C ILE A 115 -1.95 2.50 4.18
N ILE A 116 -2.97 3.35 4.14
CA ILE A 116 -3.62 3.73 2.88
C ILE A 116 -2.68 4.55 2.00
N HIS A 117 -1.96 5.53 2.55
CA HIS A 117 -0.97 6.30 1.80
C HIS A 117 0.19 5.42 1.27
N ALA A 118 0.63 4.45 2.06
CA ALA A 118 1.64 3.46 1.65
C ALA A 118 1.14 2.53 0.53
N ALA A 119 -0.14 2.14 0.55
CA ALA A 119 -0.74 1.23 -0.41
C ALA A 119 -1.12 1.89 -1.74
N GLU A 120 -1.66 3.11 -1.71
CA GLU A 120 -2.30 3.77 -2.86
C GLU A 120 -1.37 4.76 -3.58
N GLU A 121 -0.68 5.62 -2.84
CA GLU A 121 -0.02 6.81 -3.42
C GLU A 121 1.50 6.64 -3.57
N LYS A 122 2.08 5.55 -3.05
CA LYS A 122 3.54 5.38 -2.87
C LYS A 122 4.19 6.60 -2.18
N ASP A 123 3.42 7.39 -1.44
CA ASP A 123 3.91 8.54 -0.71
C ASP A 123 4.38 8.12 0.69
N TRP A 124 5.59 7.57 0.71
CA TRP A 124 6.24 7.09 1.92
C TRP A 124 6.61 8.20 2.90
N LYS A 125 6.72 9.45 2.44
CA LYS A 125 7.06 10.59 3.31
C LYS A 125 5.87 10.94 4.19
N THR A 126 4.71 11.10 3.57
CA THR A 126 3.46 11.38 4.30
C THR A 126 3.06 10.19 5.16
N ALA A 127 3.20 8.97 4.65
CA ALA A 127 2.93 7.76 5.44
C ALA A 127 3.82 7.67 6.69
N TYR A 128 5.11 8.02 6.59
CA TYR A 128 6.02 8.05 7.74
C TYR A 128 5.54 9.02 8.83
N SER A 129 5.09 10.22 8.47
CA SER A 129 4.56 11.18 9.45
C SER A 129 3.36 10.63 10.22
N TYR A 130 2.41 10.00 9.53
CA TYR A 130 1.26 9.37 10.20
C TYR A 130 1.68 8.20 11.10
N PHE A 131 2.65 7.38 10.68
CA PHE A 131 3.15 6.30 11.53
C PHE A 131 3.93 6.80 12.75
N PHE A 132 4.62 7.94 12.63
CA PHE A 132 5.32 8.58 13.74
C PHE A 132 4.32 9.10 14.79
N GLU A 133 3.28 9.82 14.38
CA GLU A 133 2.20 10.26 15.28
C GLU A 133 1.49 9.07 15.94
N ALA A 134 1.22 8.00 15.18
CA ALA A 134 0.65 6.77 15.73
C ALA A 134 1.59 6.10 16.75
N PHE A 135 2.91 6.12 16.52
CA PHE A 135 3.90 5.56 17.42
C PHE A 135 3.96 6.33 18.74
N GLU A 136 4.03 7.67 18.73
CA GLU A 136 3.98 8.49 19.94
C GLU A 136 2.65 8.30 20.70
N GLY A 137 1.54 8.20 19.95
CA GLY A 137 0.23 7.91 20.50
C GLY A 137 0.13 6.54 21.16
N TYR A 138 0.84 5.51 20.67
CA TYR A 138 0.86 4.19 21.30
C TYR A 138 1.90 4.05 22.42
N ASP A 139 3.03 4.75 22.33
CA ASP A 139 4.09 4.75 23.34
C ASP A 139 3.60 5.42 24.64
N SER A 140 2.89 6.53 24.53
CA SER A 140 2.28 7.20 25.69
C SER A 140 1.27 6.34 26.46
N ILE A 141 0.74 5.28 25.84
CA ILE A 141 -0.24 4.35 26.43
C ILE A 141 0.39 2.97 26.71
N ASP A 142 1.69 2.78 26.45
CA ASP A 142 2.42 1.50 26.54
C ASP A 142 1.68 0.34 25.83
N SER A 143 1.12 0.62 24.65
CA SER A 143 0.37 -0.37 23.86
C SER A 143 1.31 -1.29 23.07
N PRO A 144 1.05 -2.60 22.96
CA PRO A 144 1.85 -3.51 22.14
C PRO A 144 1.82 -3.15 20.64
N LYS A 145 0.86 -2.33 20.21
CA LYS A 145 0.77 -1.81 18.83
C LYS A 145 1.85 -0.76 18.51
N ALA A 146 2.55 -0.23 19.51
CA ALA A 146 3.70 0.65 19.29
C ALA A 146 4.78 -0.05 18.43
N ILE A 147 5.02 -1.34 18.67
CA ILE A 147 6.01 -2.12 17.91
C ILE A 147 5.58 -2.24 16.44
N THR A 148 4.28 -2.47 16.16
CA THR A 148 3.79 -2.51 14.78
C THR A 148 3.92 -1.16 14.07
N ALA A 149 3.67 -0.04 14.76
CA ALA A 149 3.88 1.29 14.20
C ALA A 149 5.36 1.54 13.88
N LEU A 150 6.27 1.14 14.78
CA LEU A 150 7.72 1.22 14.56
C LEU A 150 8.15 0.40 13.34
N LYS A 151 7.63 -0.83 13.15
CA LYS A 151 7.92 -1.63 11.95
C LYS A 151 7.54 -0.90 10.66
N TYR A 152 6.38 -0.26 10.61
CA TYR A 152 5.93 0.48 9.44
C TYR A 152 6.74 1.77 9.21
N MET A 153 7.14 2.47 10.26
CA MET A 153 8.06 3.61 10.15
C MET A 153 9.40 3.21 9.51
N LEU A 154 10.01 2.13 10.01
CA LEU A 154 11.27 1.63 9.46
C LEU A 154 11.09 1.16 8.01
N LEU A 155 9.99 0.47 7.69
CA LEU A 155 9.66 0.07 6.33
C LEU A 155 9.56 1.28 5.38
N CYS A 156 8.90 2.36 5.78
CA CYS A 156 8.81 3.58 4.97
C CYS A 156 10.20 4.16 4.65
N LYS A 157 11.12 4.16 5.62
CA LYS A 157 12.49 4.64 5.42
C LYS A 157 13.31 3.74 4.49
N ILE A 158 13.11 2.42 4.57
CA ILE A 158 13.70 1.46 3.62
C ILE A 158 13.16 1.72 2.20
N MET A 159 11.85 1.97 2.05
CA MET A 159 11.23 2.26 0.75
C MET A 159 11.68 3.60 0.14
N LEU A 160 11.98 4.59 0.97
CA LEU A 160 12.57 5.87 0.57
C LEU A 160 14.04 5.77 0.15
N ASN A 161 14.64 4.57 0.17
CA ASN A 161 16.06 4.33 -0.10
C ASN A 161 17.01 5.11 0.85
N VAL A 162 16.60 5.37 2.10
CA VAL A 162 17.44 6.03 3.11
C VAL A 162 17.71 5.07 4.28
N PRO A 163 18.52 4.01 4.08
CA PRO A 163 18.78 3.00 5.11
C PRO A 163 19.63 3.54 6.28
N ASP A 164 20.33 4.66 6.10
CA ASP A 164 21.13 5.28 7.17
C ASP A 164 20.26 5.85 8.30
N GLU A 165 19.10 6.42 7.94
CA GLU A 165 18.11 6.89 8.91
C GLU A 165 17.47 5.74 9.69
N VAL A 166 17.39 4.54 9.11
CA VAL A 166 16.87 3.35 9.82
C VAL A 166 17.78 3.00 11.00
N GLN A 167 19.10 3.03 10.80
CA GLN A 167 20.06 2.72 11.87
C GLN A 167 20.04 3.76 12.99
N SER A 168 19.92 5.05 12.63
CA SER A 168 19.82 6.13 13.62
C SER A 168 18.50 6.08 14.38
N LEU A 169 17.39 5.77 13.71
CA LEU A 169 16.08 5.61 14.34
C LEU A 169 16.04 4.46 15.35
N ILE A 170 16.59 3.29 15.01
CA ILE A 170 16.68 2.15 15.93
C ILE A 170 17.56 2.47 17.14
N SER A 171 18.62 3.25 16.93
CA SER A 171 19.52 3.68 18.01
C SER A 171 18.94 4.83 18.86
N GLY A 172 17.78 5.37 18.48
CA GLY A 172 17.09 6.43 19.21
C GLY A 172 16.53 5.94 20.55
N LYS A 173 16.48 6.85 21.52
CA LYS A 173 16.04 6.58 22.91
C LYS A 173 14.68 5.89 23.01
N LEU A 174 13.73 6.28 22.15
CA LEU A 174 12.37 5.73 22.13
C LEU A 174 12.33 4.32 21.51
N ALA A 175 13.10 4.08 20.44
CA ALA A 175 13.13 2.80 19.75
C ALA A 175 13.89 1.73 20.56
N LEU A 176 14.88 2.12 21.36
CA LEU A 176 15.63 1.23 22.25
C LEU A 176 14.74 0.48 23.25
N ARG A 177 13.63 1.10 23.70
CA ARG A 177 12.66 0.45 24.59
C ARG A 177 11.93 -0.72 23.92
N TYR A 178 11.78 -0.66 22.60
CA TYR A 178 11.12 -1.67 21.78
C TYR A 178 12.12 -2.51 20.97
N ALA A 179 13.39 -2.51 21.37
CA ALA A 179 14.42 -3.31 20.74
C ALA A 179 14.09 -4.80 20.87
N GLY A 180 14.15 -5.50 19.74
CA GLY A 180 13.97 -6.94 19.70
C GLY A 180 14.07 -7.50 18.29
N ARG A 181 13.72 -8.78 18.14
CA ARG A 181 13.84 -9.52 16.88
C ARG A 181 13.11 -8.85 15.71
N GLN A 182 11.99 -8.17 15.99
CA GLN A 182 11.21 -7.44 14.98
C GLN A 182 11.91 -6.18 14.45
N THR A 183 12.72 -5.50 15.26
CA THR A 183 13.53 -4.35 14.83
C THR A 183 14.83 -4.80 14.16
N GLU A 184 15.39 -5.93 14.60
CA GLU A 184 16.60 -6.51 14.02
C GLU A 184 16.37 -7.01 12.59
N SER A 185 15.23 -7.67 12.33
CA SER A 185 14.88 -8.10 10.98
C SER A 185 14.88 -6.94 9.97
N LEU A 186 14.26 -5.81 10.33
CA LEU A 186 14.23 -4.61 9.48
C LEU A 186 15.59 -3.91 9.39
N LYS A 187 16.43 -4.01 10.42
CA LYS A 187 17.81 -3.53 10.38
C LYS A 187 18.63 -4.33 9.35
N CYS A 188 18.54 -5.66 9.37
CA CYS A 188 19.24 -6.51 8.42
C CYS A 188 18.73 -6.29 6.99
N VAL A 189 17.42 -6.15 6.79
CA VAL A 189 16.81 -5.78 5.50
C VAL A 189 17.31 -4.42 5.01
N ALA A 190 17.40 -3.41 5.89
CA ALA A 190 17.94 -2.11 5.54
C ALA A 190 19.43 -2.17 5.16
N GLN A 191 20.22 -2.99 5.86
CA GLN A 191 21.64 -3.23 5.53
C GLN A 191 21.81 -3.95 4.19
N ALA A 192 20.99 -4.97 3.91
CA ALA A 192 20.98 -5.68 2.63
C ALA A 192 20.63 -4.73 1.48
N SER A 193 19.61 -3.88 1.68
CA SER A 193 19.22 -2.82 0.73
C SER A 193 20.36 -1.81 0.50
N LYS A 194 21.07 -1.39 1.57
CA LYS A 194 22.22 -0.48 1.47
C LYS A 194 23.37 -1.09 0.67
N LYS A 195 23.71 -2.36 0.92
CA LYS A 195 24.75 -3.09 0.19
C LYS A 195 24.32 -3.50 -1.23
N ARG A 196 23.03 -3.43 -1.53
CA ARG A 196 22.39 -3.94 -2.75
C ARG A 196 22.66 -5.43 -2.98
N SER A 197 22.87 -6.20 -1.90
CA SER A 197 23.10 -7.65 -1.99
C SER A 197 21.76 -8.38 -1.98
N LEU A 198 21.45 -9.09 -3.07
CA LEU A 198 20.27 -9.96 -3.14
C LEU A 198 20.42 -11.19 -2.24
N ALA A 199 21.64 -11.71 -2.09
CA ALA A 199 21.93 -12.86 -1.24
C ALA A 199 21.64 -12.56 0.23
N ASP A 200 22.16 -11.44 0.76
CA ASP A 200 21.88 -10.99 2.14
C ASP A 200 20.37 -10.76 2.35
N PHE A 201 19.67 -10.27 1.32
CA PHE A 201 18.23 -10.04 1.38
C PHE A 201 17.44 -11.36 1.44
N GLU A 202 17.82 -12.38 0.66
CA GLU A 202 17.19 -13.69 0.70
C GLU A 202 17.46 -14.43 2.01
N GLU A 203 18.70 -14.37 2.50
CA GLU A 203 19.08 -14.93 3.81
C GLU A 203 18.22 -14.33 4.93
N THR A 204 18.11 -13.00 4.98
CA THR A 204 17.28 -12.31 5.99
C THR A 204 15.79 -12.64 5.88
N LEU A 205 15.25 -12.83 4.66
CA LEU A 205 13.87 -13.31 4.47
C LEU A 205 13.66 -14.73 5.00
N THR A 206 14.67 -15.61 4.89
CA THR A 206 14.58 -16.98 5.41
C THR A 206 14.69 -17.04 6.93
N GLU A 207 15.60 -16.25 7.52
CA GLU A 207 15.86 -16.21 8.96
C GLU A 207 14.70 -15.58 9.76
N TYR A 208 14.11 -14.50 9.24
CA TYR A 208 13.05 -13.73 9.90
C TYR A 208 11.67 -13.96 9.27
N LYS A 209 11.42 -15.19 8.77
CA LYS A 209 10.20 -15.55 8.06
C LYS A 209 8.93 -15.28 8.88
N THR A 210 8.97 -15.55 10.18
CA THR A 210 7.86 -15.29 11.10
C THR A 210 7.51 -13.80 11.15
N GLU A 211 8.49 -12.93 11.39
CA GLU A 211 8.27 -11.51 11.61
C GLU A 211 7.88 -10.74 10.32
N LEU A 212 8.35 -11.22 9.17
CA LEU A 212 8.18 -10.57 7.87
C LEU A 212 7.00 -11.11 7.05
N ARG A 213 6.60 -12.37 7.25
CA ARG A 213 5.51 -13.02 6.50
C ARG A 213 4.15 -12.97 7.21
N ASP A 214 4.14 -12.91 8.54
CA ASP A 214 2.90 -12.81 9.32
C ASP A 214 2.16 -11.48 9.06
N ASP A 215 2.91 -10.45 8.68
CA ASP A 215 2.38 -9.13 8.36
C ASP A 215 2.17 -8.98 6.84
N THR A 216 0.92 -8.95 6.42
CA THR A 216 0.52 -8.86 5.00
C THR A 216 1.00 -7.57 4.33
N ILE A 217 1.07 -6.48 5.09
CA ILE A 217 1.48 -5.17 4.57
C ILE A 217 2.99 -5.20 4.29
N ILE A 218 3.78 -5.65 5.27
CA ILE A 218 5.24 -5.77 5.13
C ILE A 218 5.58 -6.72 3.99
N SER A 219 4.95 -7.91 3.92
CA SER A 219 5.22 -8.88 2.86
C SER A 219 4.95 -8.31 1.46
N THR A 220 3.83 -7.62 1.26
CA THR A 220 3.49 -7.00 -0.03
C THR A 220 4.54 -5.98 -0.47
N HIS A 221 5.04 -5.19 0.49
CA HIS A 221 6.03 -4.18 0.22
C HIS A 221 7.43 -4.78 0.03
N LEU A 222 7.82 -5.79 0.81
CA LEU A 222 9.10 -6.49 0.63
C LEU A 222 9.22 -7.15 -0.74
N THR A 223 8.15 -7.73 -1.28
CA THR A 223 8.15 -8.25 -2.65
C THR A 223 8.43 -7.13 -3.67
N LYS A 224 7.77 -5.97 -3.52
CA LYS A 224 8.03 -4.80 -4.39
C LYS A 224 9.47 -4.28 -4.23
N LEU A 225 10.02 -4.32 -3.03
CA LEU A 225 11.41 -3.92 -2.76
C LEU A 225 12.38 -4.89 -3.40
N TYR A 226 12.12 -6.20 -3.30
CA TYR A 226 12.90 -7.24 -3.95
C TYR A 226 12.94 -7.05 -5.47
N ASP A 227 11.77 -6.82 -6.09
CA ASP A 227 11.67 -6.52 -7.52
C ASP A 227 12.52 -5.31 -7.91
N LYS A 228 12.42 -4.21 -7.14
CA LYS A 228 13.19 -2.99 -7.38
C LYS A 228 14.70 -3.22 -7.23
N LEU A 229 15.11 -3.99 -6.22
CA LEU A 229 16.52 -4.31 -5.96
C LEU A 229 17.09 -5.19 -7.09
N LEU A 230 16.33 -6.19 -7.52
CA LEU A 230 16.68 -7.07 -8.62
C LEU A 230 16.85 -6.28 -9.92
N GLU A 231 15.93 -5.36 -10.21
CA GLU A 231 16.02 -4.49 -11.39
C GLU A 231 17.27 -3.60 -11.36
N GLN A 232 17.56 -2.97 -10.21
CA GLN A 232 18.76 -2.13 -10.07
C GLN A 232 20.05 -2.93 -10.23
N ASN A 233 20.09 -4.15 -9.69
CA ASN A 233 21.23 -5.04 -9.85
C ASN A 233 21.38 -5.53 -11.29
N LEU A 234 20.28 -5.85 -11.98
CA LEU A 234 20.29 -6.22 -13.39
C LEU A 234 20.84 -5.07 -14.25
N ILE A 235 20.36 -3.84 -14.07
CA ILE A 235 20.84 -2.66 -14.81
C ILE A 235 22.35 -2.49 -14.65
N ARG A 236 22.85 -2.60 -13.42
CA ARG A 236 24.29 -2.48 -13.15
C ARG A 236 25.12 -3.59 -13.80
N VAL A 237 24.59 -4.82 -13.87
CA VAL A 237 25.29 -5.95 -14.47
C VAL A 237 25.31 -5.84 -16.00
N ILE A 238 24.26 -5.29 -16.62
CA ILE A 238 24.17 -5.17 -18.09
C ILE A 238 24.83 -3.89 -18.63
N GLU A 239 24.93 -2.81 -17.84
CA GLU A 239 25.47 -1.50 -18.25
C GLU A 239 26.82 -1.56 -19.01
N PRO A 240 27.82 -2.36 -18.62
CA PRO A 240 29.10 -2.39 -19.34
C PRO A 240 29.09 -3.24 -20.62
N PHE A 241 28.00 -3.96 -20.95
CA PHE A 241 27.97 -4.92 -22.05
C PHE A 241 26.94 -4.55 -23.13
N SER A 242 27.36 -4.45 -24.38
CA SER A 242 26.43 -4.34 -25.52
C SER A 242 25.81 -5.68 -25.92
N ARG A 243 26.51 -6.79 -25.66
CA ARG A 243 26.05 -8.16 -25.92
C ARG A 243 26.50 -9.07 -24.79
N VAL A 244 25.56 -9.75 -24.13
CA VAL A 244 25.87 -10.59 -22.97
C VAL A 244 25.03 -11.87 -22.97
N GLN A 245 25.66 -13.00 -22.63
CA GLN A 245 24.95 -14.27 -22.49
C GLN A 245 24.12 -14.28 -21.21
N ILE A 246 22.87 -14.74 -21.30
CA ILE A 246 21.97 -14.85 -20.12
C ILE A 246 22.55 -15.79 -19.07
N ALA A 247 23.29 -16.82 -19.50
CA ALA A 247 24.01 -17.73 -18.60
C ALA A 247 25.02 -17.00 -17.71
N HIS A 248 25.72 -15.99 -18.24
CA HIS A 248 26.69 -15.21 -17.47
C HIS A 248 25.99 -14.34 -16.42
N ILE A 249 24.89 -13.67 -16.80
CA ILE A 249 24.06 -12.88 -15.88
C ILE A 249 23.51 -13.76 -14.76
N SER A 250 22.99 -14.95 -15.11
CA SER A 250 22.45 -15.93 -14.17
C SER A 250 23.49 -16.35 -13.11
N SER A 251 24.74 -16.63 -13.52
CA SER A 251 25.82 -16.94 -12.59
C SER A 251 26.21 -15.78 -11.68
N LEU A 252 26.15 -14.55 -12.16
CA LEU A 252 26.48 -13.35 -11.35
C LEU A 252 25.40 -13.07 -10.29
N ILE A 253 24.13 -13.27 -10.63
CA ILE A 253 22.99 -12.96 -9.75
C ILE A 253 22.58 -14.16 -8.90
N HIS A 254 23.10 -15.36 -9.19
CA HIS A 254 22.76 -16.62 -8.51
C HIS A 254 21.28 -16.99 -8.62
N LEU A 255 20.63 -16.59 -9.73
CA LEU A 255 19.24 -16.93 -10.04
C LEU A 255 19.18 -17.82 -11.28
N PRO A 256 18.18 -18.71 -11.40
CA PRO A 256 18.04 -19.59 -12.55
C PRO A 256 17.77 -18.77 -13.82
N LYS A 257 18.31 -19.24 -14.95
CA LYS A 257 18.22 -18.56 -16.25
C LYS A 257 16.79 -18.16 -16.64
N GLY A 258 15.81 -19.03 -16.37
CA GLY A 258 14.41 -18.78 -16.70
C GLY A 258 13.75 -17.64 -15.90
N ASP A 259 14.22 -17.36 -14.68
CA ASP A 259 13.71 -16.24 -13.89
C ASP A 259 14.35 -14.93 -14.33
N VAL A 260 15.65 -14.96 -14.62
CA VAL A 260 16.40 -13.83 -15.17
C VAL A 260 15.83 -13.41 -16.53
N GLU A 261 15.56 -14.36 -17.43
CA GLU A 261 14.98 -14.08 -18.73
C GLU A 261 13.58 -13.46 -18.64
N ARG A 262 12.71 -14.02 -17.77
CA ARG A 262 11.38 -13.45 -17.52
C ARG A 262 11.45 -12.04 -16.94
N LYS A 263 12.41 -11.77 -16.07
CA LYS A 263 12.56 -10.42 -15.49
C LYS A 263 13.13 -9.43 -16.51
N LEU A 264 14.12 -9.84 -17.31
CA LEU A 264 14.68 -9.01 -18.39
C LEU A 264 13.61 -8.69 -19.45
N SER A 265 12.76 -9.64 -19.83
CA SER A 265 11.68 -9.39 -20.77
C SER A 265 10.64 -8.41 -20.21
N GLN A 266 10.31 -8.52 -18.92
CA GLN A 266 9.46 -7.54 -18.24
C GLN A 266 10.11 -6.14 -18.24
N MET A 267 11.41 -6.03 -17.98
CA MET A 267 12.12 -4.74 -17.96
C MET A 267 12.19 -4.08 -19.34
N ILE A 268 12.32 -4.86 -20.41
CA ILE A 268 12.27 -4.38 -21.80
C ILE A 268 10.87 -3.87 -22.13
N LEU A 269 9.81 -4.60 -21.74
CA LEU A 269 8.42 -4.18 -21.93
C LEU A 269 8.09 -2.89 -21.14
N ASP A 270 8.62 -2.76 -19.92
CA ASP A 270 8.50 -1.57 -19.08
C ASP A 270 9.34 -0.38 -19.60
N LYS A 271 10.11 -0.56 -20.69
CA LYS A 271 11.03 0.45 -21.27
C LYS A 271 12.07 0.98 -20.27
N LYS A 272 12.53 0.15 -19.33
CA LYS A 272 13.57 0.54 -18.35
C LYS A 272 14.96 0.62 -18.97
N PHE A 273 15.22 -0.21 -19.97
CA PHE A 273 16.40 -0.14 -20.82
C PHE A 273 16.01 -0.62 -22.22
N HIS A 274 16.81 -0.23 -23.23
CA HIS A 274 16.57 -0.62 -24.61
C HIS A 274 17.39 -1.88 -24.92
N GLY A 275 16.70 -2.99 -25.17
CA GLY A 275 17.36 -4.24 -25.49
C GLY A 275 16.43 -5.25 -26.14
N ILE A 276 17.03 -6.23 -26.80
CA ILE A 276 16.33 -7.37 -27.40
C ILE A 276 16.93 -8.65 -26.83
N LEU A 277 16.06 -9.60 -26.49
CA LEU A 277 16.42 -10.95 -26.08
C LEU A 277 16.38 -11.87 -27.30
N ASP A 278 17.53 -12.48 -27.61
CA ASP A 278 17.62 -13.58 -28.56
C ASP A 278 17.54 -14.91 -27.80
N GLN A 279 16.38 -15.57 -27.89
CA GLN A 279 16.12 -16.84 -27.22
C GLN A 279 16.83 -18.03 -27.88
N GLY A 280 17.22 -17.94 -29.16
CA GLY A 280 17.90 -19.02 -29.85
C GLY A 280 19.33 -19.21 -29.33
N GLU A 281 20.08 -18.11 -29.30
CA GLU A 281 21.46 -18.08 -28.82
C GLU A 281 21.57 -17.82 -27.31
N GLY A 282 20.47 -17.44 -26.64
CA GLY A 282 20.44 -17.13 -25.21
C GLY A 282 21.22 -15.87 -24.85
N VAL A 283 21.10 -14.83 -25.68
CA VAL A 283 21.88 -13.59 -25.59
C VAL A 283 20.96 -12.38 -25.42
N LEU A 284 21.35 -11.48 -24.53
CA LEU A 284 20.79 -10.13 -24.42
C LEU A 284 21.65 -9.17 -25.23
N ILE A 285 21.01 -8.43 -26.14
CA ILE A 285 21.62 -7.33 -26.89
C ILE A 285 21.05 -6.04 -26.33
N VAL A 286 21.92 -5.17 -25.83
CA VAL A 286 21.57 -3.85 -25.29
C VAL A 286 21.88 -2.81 -26.34
N PHE A 287 20.92 -1.92 -26.59
CA PHE A 287 21.06 -0.79 -27.51
C PHE A 287 21.17 0.51 -26.74
N ASP A 288 21.91 1.46 -27.30
CA ASP A 288 21.83 2.84 -26.85
C ASP A 288 20.47 3.43 -27.22
N GLU A 289 20.04 4.45 -26.47
CA GLU A 289 18.78 5.14 -26.75
C GLU A 289 18.75 5.62 -28.21
N PRO A 290 17.77 5.15 -29.02
CA PRO A 290 17.67 5.63 -30.38
C PRO A 290 17.29 7.11 -30.35
N ALA A 291 18.15 7.95 -30.92
CA ALA A 291 17.84 9.37 -31.12
C ALA A 291 16.61 9.47 -32.02
N VAL A 292 15.44 9.74 -31.43
CA VAL A 292 14.21 9.94 -32.19
C VAL A 292 14.35 11.28 -32.91
N ASP A 293 14.54 11.22 -34.22
CA ASP A 293 14.68 12.42 -35.03
C ASP A 293 13.30 13.12 -35.11
N LYS A 294 13.20 14.31 -34.50
CA LYS A 294 11.98 15.15 -34.49
C LYS A 294 11.48 15.46 -35.89
N THR A 295 12.35 15.32 -36.88
CA THR A 295 12.04 15.46 -38.31
C THR A 295 11.05 14.39 -38.79
N TYR A 296 11.12 13.15 -38.29
CA TYR A 296 10.18 12.10 -38.70
C TYR A 296 8.80 12.29 -38.08
N GLU A 297 8.72 12.76 -36.84
CA GLU A 297 7.46 13.06 -36.17
C GLU A 297 6.73 14.21 -36.88
N THR A 298 7.44 15.30 -37.18
CA THR A 298 6.90 16.43 -37.94
C THR A 298 6.52 16.05 -39.38
N ALA A 299 7.29 15.18 -40.04
CA ALA A 299 6.91 14.64 -41.35
C ALA A 299 5.62 13.82 -41.30
N LEU A 300 5.42 12.99 -40.27
CA LEU A 300 4.18 12.22 -40.10
C LEU A 300 2.98 13.14 -39.81
N GLU A 301 3.15 14.15 -38.95
CA GLU A 301 2.10 15.14 -38.68
C GLU A 301 1.72 15.93 -39.94
N THR A 302 2.68 16.35 -40.74
CA THR A 302 2.40 17.06 -42.00
C THR A 302 1.66 16.18 -43.01
N ILE A 303 2.03 14.89 -43.13
CA ILE A 303 1.29 13.93 -43.96
C ILE A 303 -0.17 13.79 -43.50
N GLN A 304 -0.40 13.65 -42.18
CA GLN A 304 -1.76 13.58 -41.64
C GLN A 304 -2.57 14.86 -41.88
N ASN A 305 -1.92 16.02 -41.73
CA ASN A 305 -2.57 17.31 -41.98
C ASN A 305 -2.91 17.49 -43.46
N MET A 306 -2.04 17.05 -44.38
CA MET A 306 -2.34 17.03 -45.81
C MET A 306 -3.55 16.14 -46.13
N SER A 307 -3.66 14.95 -45.53
CA SER A 307 -4.83 14.08 -45.71
C SER A 307 -6.13 14.79 -45.29
N LYS A 308 -6.13 15.46 -44.12
CA LYS A 308 -7.31 16.22 -43.63
C LYS A 308 -7.70 17.37 -44.57
N VAL A 309 -6.71 18.01 -45.19
CA VAL A 309 -6.94 19.08 -46.18
C VAL A 309 -7.59 18.51 -47.44
N VAL A 310 -7.12 17.36 -47.94
CA VAL A 310 -7.72 16.67 -49.10
C VAL A 310 -9.18 16.29 -48.82
N ASP A 311 -9.48 15.71 -47.65
CA ASP A 311 -10.86 15.38 -47.25
C ASP A 311 -11.75 16.62 -47.15
N SER A 312 -11.20 17.71 -46.63
CA SER A 312 -11.90 19.00 -46.53
C SER A 312 -12.20 19.59 -47.91
N LEU A 313 -11.30 19.43 -48.87
CA LEU A 313 -11.49 19.87 -50.25
C LEU A 313 -12.58 19.05 -50.95
N TYR A 314 -12.60 17.72 -50.78
CA TYR A 314 -13.67 16.86 -51.30
C TYR A 314 -15.05 17.27 -50.74
N ASN A 315 -15.12 17.52 -49.43
CA ASN A 315 -16.37 17.97 -48.79
C ASN A 315 -16.84 19.35 -49.28
N LYS A 316 -15.91 20.27 -49.55
CA LYS A 316 -16.25 21.59 -50.11
C LYS A 316 -16.69 21.49 -51.58
N ALA A 317 -16.03 20.65 -52.38
CA ALA A 317 -16.41 20.41 -53.78
C ALA A 317 -17.81 19.79 -53.88
N LYS A 318 -18.14 18.83 -53.00
CA LYS A 318 -19.47 18.22 -52.92
C LYS A 318 -20.59 19.17 -52.47
N LYS A 319 -20.27 20.30 -51.84
CA LYS A 319 -21.25 21.34 -51.48
C LYS A 319 -21.53 22.33 -52.61
N LEU A 320 -20.68 22.37 -53.63
CA LEU A 320 -20.79 23.26 -54.79
C LEU A 320 -21.47 22.58 -55.99
N THR A 321 -21.73 21.27 -55.91
CA THR A 321 -22.48 20.47 -56.87
C THR A 321 -23.78 20.01 -56.23
#